data_AF-A0A9D7DCI0-F1
#
_entry.id   AF-A0A9D7DCI0-F1
#
_cell.length_a   1.000
_cell.length_b   1.000
_cell.length_c   1.000
_cell.angle_alpha   90.00
_cell.angle_beta   90.00
_cell.angle_gamma   90.00
#
_symmetry.space_group_name_H-M   'P 1'
#
loop_
_entity.id
_entity.type
_entity.pdbx_description
1 polymer ?
#
loop_
_entity_poly.entity_id
_entity_poly.type
_entity_poly.pdbx_seq_one_letter_code
_entity_poly.pdbx_strand_id
1 'polypeptide(L)'
;MPIGVLICAFAVFAWIAAPRSILSTLGFVGIFLFSIGYVGSAFFRCDFGCRPDNPSFSQMMHEFVGLSGYLFAPLTLLLLGLAAWKWPGGVWLSVLSFVVAASALVGLGGLMDPDSPQVGLYQRVLEASVLSWVVACSHYLGLQKKTAAP
;
A
#
# COMPACT_ATOMS: atom_id res chain seq x y z
N MET A 1 -4.78 -4.31 -13.29
CA MET A 1 -5.80 -5.24 -12.78
C MET A 1 -5.26 -6.42 -11.98
N PRO A 2 -4.38 -7.33 -12.48
CA PRO A 2 -4.03 -8.54 -11.73
C PRO A 2 -3.37 -8.25 -10.38
N ILE A 3 -2.53 -7.22 -10.30
CA ILE A 3 -1.80 -6.89 -9.08
C ILE A 3 -2.71 -6.48 -7.91
N GLY A 4 -3.75 -5.68 -8.13
CA GLY A 4 -4.66 -5.26 -7.06
C GLY A 4 -5.42 -6.44 -6.44
N VAL A 5 -5.90 -7.38 -7.28
CA VAL A 5 -6.55 -8.61 -6.81
C VAL A 5 -5.57 -9.48 -6.01
N LEU A 6 -4.33 -9.60 -6.49
CA LEU A 6 -3.27 -10.34 -5.79
C LEU A 6 -2.93 -9.70 -4.44
N ILE A 7 -2.89 -8.37 -4.33
CA ILE A 7 -2.64 -7.70 -3.04
C ILE A 7 -3.85 -7.87 -2.10
N CYS A 8 -5.10 -7.86 -2.60
CA CYS A 8 -6.26 -8.20 -1.79
C CYS A 8 -6.14 -9.60 -1.18
N ALA A 9 -5.79 -10.60 -2.00
CA ALA A 9 -5.56 -11.96 -1.52
C ALA A 9 -4.40 -12.03 -0.52
N PHE A 10 -3.28 -11.35 -0.82
CA PHE A 10 -2.15 -11.23 0.10
C PHE A 10 -2.59 -10.65 1.45
N ALA A 11 -3.35 -9.56 1.48
CA ALA A 11 -3.76 -8.91 2.72
C ALA A 11 -4.54 -9.87 3.64
N VAL A 12 -5.46 -10.66 3.06
CA VAL A 12 -6.23 -11.66 3.80
C VAL A 12 -5.34 -12.79 4.31
N PHE A 13 -4.51 -13.39 3.45
CA PHE A 13 -3.66 -14.52 3.87
C PHE A 13 -2.57 -14.10 4.85
N ALA A 14 -1.96 -12.93 4.65
CA ALA A 14 -0.95 -12.38 5.55
C ALA A 14 -1.56 -12.04 6.92
N TRP A 15 -2.78 -11.50 6.96
CA TRP A 15 -3.49 -11.27 8.22
C TRP A 15 -3.76 -12.56 9.01
N ILE A 16 -4.09 -13.65 8.32
CA ILE A 16 -4.30 -14.96 8.95
C ILE A 16 -2.99 -15.52 9.50
N ALA A 17 -1.88 -15.34 8.77
CA ALA A 17 -0.58 -15.92 9.08
C ALA A 17 0.27 -15.11 10.08
N ALA A 18 0.10 -13.79 10.13
CA ALA A 18 0.91 -12.90 10.95
C ALA A 18 0.54 -12.97 12.45
N PRO A 19 1.47 -12.64 13.37
CA PRO A 19 1.14 -12.52 14.78
C PRO A 19 -0.01 -11.52 15.02
N ARG A 20 -1.01 -11.98 15.79
CA ARG A 20 -2.26 -11.24 16.04
C ARG A 20 -2.01 -10.02 16.94
N SER A 21 -2.43 -8.86 16.48
CA SER A 21 -2.58 -7.64 17.29
C SER A 21 -3.58 -6.69 16.63
N ILE A 22 -4.13 -5.74 17.38
CA ILE A 22 -5.02 -4.70 16.81
C ILE A 22 -4.29 -3.93 15.71
N LEU A 23 -3.03 -3.56 15.94
CA LEU A 23 -2.21 -2.83 14.95
C LEU A 23 -2.00 -3.65 13.66
N SER A 24 -1.72 -4.94 13.78
CA SER A 24 -1.59 -5.86 12.65
C SER A 24 -2.89 -5.94 11.85
N THR A 25 -4.02 -6.14 12.52
CA THR A 25 -5.34 -6.19 11.88
C THR A 25 -5.67 -4.89 11.14
N LEU A 26 -5.52 -3.73 11.81
CA LEU A 26 -5.78 -2.43 11.18
C LEU A 26 -4.84 -2.19 9.99
N GLY A 27 -3.58 -2.59 10.12
CA GLY A 27 -2.61 -2.54 9.03
C GLY A 27 -3.02 -3.38 7.81
N PHE A 28 -3.38 -4.65 8.00
CA PHE A 28 -3.81 -5.48 6.87
C PHE A 28 -5.14 -5.05 6.27
N VAL A 29 -6.08 -4.53 7.07
CA VAL A 29 -7.28 -3.87 6.56
C VAL A 29 -6.91 -2.67 5.69
N GLY A 30 -5.92 -1.87 6.10
CA GLY A 30 -5.39 -0.77 5.30
C GLY A 30 -4.82 -1.23 3.95
N ILE A 31 -4.03 -2.31 3.93
CA ILE A 31 -3.50 -2.88 2.68
C ILE A 31 -4.64 -3.38 1.77
N PHE A 32 -5.68 -3.98 2.36
CA PHE A 32 -6.85 -4.42 1.62
C PHE A 32 -7.61 -3.24 0.99
N LEU A 33 -7.84 -2.16 1.75
CA LEU A 33 -8.50 -0.95 1.25
C LEU A 33 -7.67 -0.26 0.16
N PHE A 34 -6.35 -0.15 0.33
CA PHE A 34 -5.43 0.32 -0.69
C PHE A 34 -5.61 -0.46 -2.00
N SER A 35 -5.71 -1.78 -1.89
CA SER A 35 -5.85 -2.70 -3.03
C SER A 35 -7.21 -2.55 -3.73
N ILE A 36 -8.28 -2.30 -2.98
CA ILE A 36 -9.61 -1.99 -3.55
C ILE A 36 -9.53 -0.70 -4.37
N GLY A 37 -8.89 0.36 -3.85
CA GLY A 37 -8.67 1.59 -4.59
C GLY A 37 -7.93 1.34 -5.91
N TYR A 38 -6.89 0.50 -5.87
CA TYR A 38 -6.11 0.11 -7.06
C TYR A 38 -6.93 -0.71 -8.09
N VAL A 39 -7.79 -1.62 -7.62
CA VAL A 39 -8.67 -2.40 -8.50
C VAL A 39 -9.76 -1.50 -9.10
N GLY A 40 -10.37 -0.66 -8.28
CA GLY A 40 -11.42 0.25 -8.68
C GLY A 40 -10.95 1.27 -9.71
N SER A 41 -9.79 1.90 -9.48
CA SER A 41 -9.21 2.86 -10.42
C SER A 41 -8.84 2.21 -11.76
N ALA A 42 -8.61 0.90 -11.83
CA ALA A 42 -8.32 0.21 -13.08
C ALA A 42 -9.54 0.09 -14.03
N PHE A 43 -10.77 0.23 -13.51
CA PHE A 43 -11.98 0.27 -14.35
C PHE A 43 -12.18 1.64 -15.02
N PHE A 44 -11.63 2.69 -14.42
CA PHE A 44 -11.69 4.04 -14.93
C PHE A 44 -10.35 4.38 -15.59
N ARG A 45 -10.33 4.53 -16.92
CA ARG A 45 -9.09 4.85 -17.63
C ARG A 45 -8.60 6.23 -17.22
N CYS A 46 -7.30 6.32 -16.97
CA CYS A 46 -6.61 7.57 -16.75
C CYS A 46 -6.43 8.30 -18.08
N ASP A 47 -6.77 9.58 -18.12
CA ASP A 47 -6.53 10.46 -19.24
C ASP A 47 -5.03 10.73 -19.41
N PHE A 48 -4.62 11.06 -20.63
CA PHE A 48 -3.22 11.38 -20.91
C PHE A 48 -2.76 12.59 -20.07
N GLY A 49 -1.57 12.49 -19.49
CA GLY A 49 -1.00 13.53 -18.62
C GLY A 49 -1.48 13.49 -17.17
N CYS A 50 -2.38 12.56 -16.79
CA CYS A 50 -2.91 12.35 -15.44
C CYS A 50 -3.65 13.54 -14.79
N ARG A 51 -3.50 14.76 -15.29
CA ARG A 51 -4.23 15.97 -14.90
C ARG A 51 -4.43 16.88 -16.12
N PRO A 52 -5.30 16.48 -17.06
CA PRO A 52 -5.68 17.36 -18.16
C PRO A 52 -6.54 18.53 -17.64
N ASP A 53 -6.48 19.68 -18.32
CA ASP A 53 -7.32 20.86 -17.99
C ASP A 53 -8.83 20.56 -18.04
N ASN A 54 -9.22 19.60 -18.89
CA ASN A 54 -10.60 19.15 -19.05
C ASN A 54 -10.68 17.63 -18.79
N PRO A 55 -10.75 17.22 -17.51
CA PRO A 55 -10.77 15.80 -17.16
C PRO A 55 -12.06 15.14 -17.62
N SER A 56 -11.93 13.95 -18.22
CA SER A 56 -13.08 13.11 -18.52
C SER A 56 -13.76 12.64 -17.22
N PHE A 57 -15.02 12.21 -17.32
CA PHE A 57 -15.68 11.56 -16.18
C PHE A 57 -14.90 10.33 -15.67
N SER A 58 -14.29 9.60 -16.59
CA SER A 58 -13.41 8.48 -16.26
C SER A 58 -12.21 8.95 -15.43
N GLN A 59 -11.57 10.06 -15.81
CA GLN A 59 -10.45 10.61 -15.05
C GLN A 59 -10.85 11.03 -13.63
N MET A 60 -11.96 11.76 -13.50
CA MET A 60 -12.47 12.16 -12.17
C MET A 60 -12.72 10.93 -11.28
N MET A 61 -13.26 9.84 -11.85
CA MET A 61 -13.49 8.61 -11.10
C MET A 61 -12.21 7.83 -10.81
N HIS A 62 -11.26 7.80 -11.74
CA HIS A 62 -9.94 7.21 -11.54
C HIS A 62 -9.24 7.86 -10.34
N GLU A 63 -9.22 9.19 -10.27
CA GLU A 63 -8.61 9.95 -9.19
C GLU A 63 -9.33 9.75 -7.87
N PHE A 64 -10.66 9.88 -7.84
CA PHE A 64 -11.44 9.73 -6.61
C PHE A 64 -11.26 8.34 -5.99
N VAL A 65 -11.38 7.28 -6.82
CA VAL A 65 -11.25 5.90 -6.35
C VAL A 65 -9.81 5.58 -5.97
N GLY A 66 -8.83 6.03 -6.77
CA GLY A 66 -7.40 5.84 -6.47
C GLY A 66 -6.98 6.53 -5.18
N LEU A 67 -7.38 7.80 -4.99
CA LEU A 67 -7.06 8.58 -3.81
C LEU A 67 -7.61 7.96 -2.53
N SER A 68 -8.81 7.37 -2.58
CA SER A 68 -9.39 6.67 -1.42
C SER A 68 -8.50 5.54 -0.91
N GLY A 69 -7.77 4.85 -1.81
CA GLY A 69 -6.80 3.83 -1.46
C GLY A 69 -5.46 4.40 -0.97
N TYR A 70 -5.03 5.54 -1.52
CA TYR A 70 -3.73 6.13 -1.23
C TYR A 70 -3.69 6.94 0.08
N LEU A 71 -4.82 7.53 0.47
CA LEU A 71 -4.92 8.39 1.64
C LEU A 71 -4.42 7.73 2.92
N PHE A 72 -4.70 6.44 3.09
CA PHE A 72 -4.34 5.69 4.30
C PHE A 72 -3.04 4.91 4.16
N ALA A 73 -2.35 4.93 3.01
CA ALA A 73 -1.15 4.13 2.78
C ALA A 73 -0.01 4.44 3.78
N PRO A 74 0.35 5.70 4.07
CA PRO A 74 1.42 5.99 5.05
C PRO A 74 1.05 5.51 6.46
N LEU A 75 -0.19 5.75 6.89
CA LEU A 75 -0.69 5.29 8.19
C LEU A 75 -0.69 3.77 8.29
N THR A 76 -1.13 3.09 7.22
CA THR A 76 -1.14 1.63 7.11
C THR A 76 0.25 1.06 7.35
N LEU A 77 1.25 1.60 6.66
CA LEU A 77 2.65 1.17 6.77
C LEU A 77 3.22 1.46 8.17
N LEU A 78 2.85 2.60 8.77
CA LEU A 78 3.23 2.94 10.14
C LEU A 78 2.68 1.93 11.16
N LEU A 79 1.39 1.61 11.08
CA LEU A 79 0.74 0.63 11.97
C LEU A 79 1.36 -0.76 11.84
N LEU A 80 1.65 -1.18 10.61
CA LEU A 80 2.34 -2.44 10.33
C LEU A 80 3.77 -2.45 10.84
N GLY A 81 4.48 -1.32 10.78
CA GLY A 81 5.79 -1.16 11.39
C GLY A 81 5.75 -1.35 12.90
N LEU A 82 4.83 -0.67 13.58
CA LEU A 82 4.64 -0.80 15.02
C LEU A 82 4.25 -2.23 15.43
N ALA A 83 3.42 -2.91 14.62
CA ALA A 83 3.08 -4.32 14.82
C ALA A 83 4.31 -5.23 14.64
N ALA A 84 5.05 -5.08 13.53
CA ALA A 84 6.21 -5.90 13.19
C ALA A 84 7.36 -5.78 14.20
N TRP A 85 7.47 -4.65 14.90
CA TRP A 85 8.45 -4.46 15.98
C TRP A 85 8.28 -5.49 17.11
N LYS A 86 7.05 -5.96 17.33
CA LYS A 86 6.71 -6.96 18.36
C LYS A 86 6.77 -8.39 17.82
N TRP A 87 7.00 -8.60 16.52
CA TRP A 87 7.02 -9.93 15.92
C TRP A 87 8.37 -10.62 16.12
N PRO A 88 8.41 -11.94 16.33
CA PRO A 88 9.67 -12.69 16.43
C PRO A 88 10.54 -12.48 15.18
N GLY A 89 11.74 -11.91 15.36
CA GLY A 89 12.65 -11.59 14.23
C GLY A 89 12.10 -10.55 13.25
N GLY A 90 11.07 -9.79 13.61
CA GLY A 90 10.39 -8.82 12.73
C GLY A 90 10.96 -7.39 12.74
N VAL A 91 12.01 -7.12 13.52
CA VAL A 91 12.57 -5.76 13.69
C VAL A 91 13.02 -5.15 12.36
N TRP A 92 13.65 -5.92 11.47
CA TRP A 92 14.06 -5.44 10.16
C TRP A 92 12.87 -5.03 9.28
N LEU A 93 11.77 -5.80 9.35
CA LEU A 93 10.53 -5.49 8.64
C LEU A 93 9.89 -4.22 9.20
N SER A 94 9.98 -4.02 10.52
CA SER A 94 9.53 -2.78 11.17
C SER A 94 10.33 -1.56 10.70
N VAL A 95 11.66 -1.64 10.67
CA VAL A 95 12.52 -0.56 10.14
C VAL A 95 12.17 -0.25 8.69
N LEU A 96 12.04 -1.29 7.84
CA LEU A 96 11.61 -1.11 6.47
C LEU A 96 10.25 -0.41 6.41
N SER A 97 9.30 -0.79 7.26
CA SER A 97 7.96 -0.19 7.33
C SER A 97 8.02 1.32 7.58
N PHE A 98 8.87 1.78 8.50
CA PHE A 98 9.01 3.22 8.76
C PHE A 98 9.65 3.96 7.58
N VAL A 99 10.66 3.37 6.93
CA VAL A 99 11.29 3.95 5.73
C VAL A 99 10.26 4.07 4.61
N VAL A 100 9.52 2.99 4.32
CA VAL A 100 8.53 3.00 3.25
C VAL A 100 7.31 3.85 3.61
N ALA A 101 6.92 3.96 4.88
CA ALA A 101 5.87 4.89 5.33
C ALA A 101 6.27 6.35 5.09
N ALA A 102 7.52 6.73 5.39
CA ALA A 102 8.03 8.07 5.09
C ALA A 102 8.04 8.34 3.57
N SER A 103 8.48 7.38 2.76
CA SER A 103 8.44 7.51 1.30
C SER A 103 7.01 7.60 0.75
N ALA A 104 6.06 6.84 1.32
CA ALA A 104 4.65 6.90 0.96
C ALA A 104 4.04 8.26 1.33
N LEU A 105 4.48 8.85 2.45
CA LEU A 105 4.05 10.20 2.87
C LEU A 105 4.55 11.26 1.89
N VAL A 106 5.80 11.15 1.41
CA VAL A 106 6.33 12.02 0.34
C VAL A 106 5.53 11.85 -0.96
N GLY A 107 5.23 10.60 -1.33
CA GLY A 107 4.36 10.30 -2.47
C GLY A 107 2.97 10.93 -2.32
N LEU A 108 2.34 10.75 -1.16
CA LEU A 108 1.02 11.33 -0.89
C LEU A 108 1.06 12.86 -0.93
N GLY A 109 2.08 13.49 -0.34
CA GLY A 109 2.27 14.93 -0.35
C GLY A 109 2.36 15.51 -1.77
N GLY A 110 3.15 14.89 -2.65
CA GLY A 110 3.25 15.33 -4.04
C GLY A 110 1.99 15.04 -4.87
N LEU A 111 1.20 14.03 -4.51
CA LEU A 111 -0.14 13.86 -5.08
C LEU A 111 -1.11 14.98 -4.68
N MET A 112 -0.98 15.52 -3.47
CA MET A 112 -1.86 16.57 -2.96
C MET A 112 -1.50 17.97 -3.47
N ASP A 113 -0.31 18.14 -4.02
CA ASP A 113 0.10 19.37 -4.70
C ASP A 113 -0.62 19.48 -6.05
N PRO A 114 -1.55 20.44 -6.23
CA PRO A 114 -2.31 20.61 -7.47
C PRO A 114 -1.43 21.01 -8.66
N ASP A 115 -0.34 21.72 -8.41
CA ASP A 115 0.54 22.30 -9.44
C ASP A 115 1.72 21.38 -9.80
N SER A 116 1.82 20.22 -9.14
CA SER A 116 2.91 19.29 -9.39
C SER A 116 2.91 18.75 -10.82
N PRO A 117 3.99 18.96 -11.61
CA PRO A 117 4.10 18.36 -12.93
C PRO A 117 4.50 16.88 -12.89
N GLN A 118 4.82 16.33 -11.71
CA GLN A 118 5.29 14.95 -11.55
C GLN A 118 4.31 14.05 -10.75
N VAL A 119 2.99 14.30 -10.82
CA VAL A 119 1.97 13.49 -10.13
C VAL A 119 2.16 11.98 -10.35
N GLY A 120 2.45 11.58 -11.59
CA GLY A 120 2.70 10.17 -11.91
C GLY A 120 3.91 9.59 -11.18
N LEU A 121 4.97 10.35 -10.95
CA LEU A 121 6.13 9.91 -10.16
C LEU A 121 5.73 9.70 -8.70
N TYR A 122 5.00 10.65 -8.12
CA TYR A 122 4.54 10.56 -6.74
C TYR A 122 3.59 9.37 -6.51
N GLN A 123 2.74 9.05 -7.51
CA GLN A 123 1.92 7.83 -7.50
C GLN A 123 2.80 6.58 -7.45
N ARG A 124 3.82 6.50 -8.32
CA ARG A 124 4.75 5.36 -8.36
C ARG A 124 5.58 5.22 -7.09
N VAL A 125 6.00 6.33 -6.49
CA VAL A 125 6.70 6.31 -5.20
C VAL A 125 5.80 5.67 -4.13
N LEU A 126 4.56 6.15 -3.98
CA LEU A 126 3.62 5.62 -3.00
C LEU A 126 3.29 4.14 -3.23
N GLU A 127 2.99 3.76 -4.48
CA GLU A 127 2.74 2.36 -4.85
C GLU A 127 3.95 1.47 -4.56
N ALA A 128 5.16 1.92 -4.91
CA ALA A 128 6.39 1.19 -4.67
C ALA A 128 6.66 1.01 -3.16
N SER A 129 6.35 2.00 -2.33
CA SER A 129 6.43 1.89 -0.87
C SER A 129 5.58 0.73 -0.35
N VAL A 130 4.30 0.69 -0.75
CA VAL A 130 3.35 -0.36 -0.33
C VAL A 130 3.78 -1.72 -0.86
N LEU A 131 4.13 -1.81 -2.15
CA LEU A 131 4.58 -3.07 -2.76
C LEU A 131 5.86 -3.61 -2.14
N SER A 132 6.83 -2.73 -1.85
CA SER A 132 8.08 -3.13 -1.17
C SER A 132 7.79 -3.77 0.18
N TRP A 133 6.84 -3.19 0.93
CA TRP A 133 6.40 -3.77 2.19
C TRP A 133 5.70 -5.12 2.02
N VAL A 134 4.79 -5.24 1.05
CA VAL A 134 4.08 -6.49 0.74
C VAL A 134 5.06 -7.63 0.42
N VAL A 135 6.07 -7.36 -0.42
CA VAL A 135 7.11 -8.34 -0.77
C VAL A 135 7.94 -8.73 0.45
N ALA A 136 8.38 -7.74 1.24
CA ALA A 136 9.16 -7.99 2.44
C ALA A 136 8.38 -8.78 3.51
N CYS A 137 7.11 -8.44 3.73
CA CYS A 137 6.22 -9.16 4.64
C CYS A 137 5.98 -10.60 4.17
N SER A 138 5.78 -10.81 2.86
CA SER A 138 5.67 -12.15 2.27
C SER A 138 6.91 -13.00 2.55
N HIS A 139 8.10 -12.40 2.37
CA HIS A 139 9.37 -13.06 2.68
C HIS A 139 9.49 -13.39 4.18
N TYR A 140 9.17 -12.44 5.05
CA TYR A 140 9.16 -12.64 6.51
C TYR A 140 8.28 -13.83 6.92
N LEU A 141 7.02 -13.86 6.47
CA LEU A 141 6.07 -14.92 6.81
C LEU A 141 6.50 -16.28 6.22
N GLY A 142 7.09 -16.28 5.02
CA GLY A 142 7.65 -17.47 4.40
C GLY A 142 8.81 -18.09 5.17
N LEU A 143 9.66 -17.26 5.80
CA LEU A 143 10.76 -17.73 6.66
C LEU A 143 10.24 -18.33 7.97
N GLN A 144 9.25 -17.69 8.62
CA GLN A 144 8.66 -18.18 9.87
C GLN A 144 8.04 -19.58 9.72
N LYS A 145 7.39 -19.85 8.59
CA LYS A 145 6.82 -21.18 8.31
C LYS A 145 7.89 -22.27 8.23
N LYS A 146 9.07 -21.97 7.68
CA LYS A 146 10.18 -22.93 7.58
C LYS A 146 10.79 -23.26 8.94
N THR A 147 10.88 -22.28 9.84
CA THR A 147 11.40 -22.50 11.20
C THR A 147 10.41 -23.23 12.12
N ALA A 148 9.13 -23.30 11.73
CA ALA A 148 8.08 -23.98 12.50
C ALA A 148 7.75 -25.40 11.99
N ALA A 149 8.37 -25.85 10.90
CA ALA A 149 8.21 -27.22 10.40
C ALA A 149 9.16 -28.18 11.18
N PRO A 150 8.65 -29.31 11.70
CA PRO A 150 9.42 -30.28 12.48
C PRO A 150 10.46 -31.04 11.65
#